data_AF-E8RKT3-F1
#
_entry.id   AF-E8RKT3-F1
#
_cell.length_a   1.000
_cell.length_b   1.000
_cell.length_c   1.000
_cell.angle_alpha   90.00
_cell.angle_beta   90.00
_cell.angle_gamma   90.00
#
_symmetry.space_group_name_H-M   'P 1'
#
loop_
_entity.id
_entity.type
_entity.pdbx_description
1 polymer ?
#
loop_
_entity_poly.entity_id
_entity_poly.type
_entity_poly.pdbx_seq_one_letter_code
_entity_poly.pdbx_strand_id
1 'polypeptide(L)'
;MAGMALGAVGCPAVAQAQMTPTLVEPARIGTVHEVLGAARYLAAPKANCPEASRSFENGPCFDGVAATLKASGRTQARVLGVRNAAAAGEAVRGDYGRDYSLFDLTLTPEGLRWHEADLPTSDVFVPRDCYALRGEGVFYTIEARGGQTVAQERQTVVCGGGPRQPNGPWRVDGPSIPVDPPTAGAPVRANREAWPRTETLRAQGDWRYLAQPDPTCAESDVVRKTYCAQTGIAYLRAHAEEKELDLIASKYAVRAGDVLKDEAVEQLVLKRASNGFKADKRWFERSKLTIPSGCSATEAAVFRVHDRDGALFVAEEALSDCGAPLAPKPRDIFEAYGEARPVAIARSSCPDTAQLLPGICFEEVIGYMRAFDHKALDVVVLKRPVRDGERVWQDYDTAKVRFADGKYSAERKGQQVLGYVSMSRCEDMSDRPAEGRGYRIEWRGRSLMAVPYEWKACPIY
;
A
#
# COMPACT_ATOMS: atom_id res chain seq x y z
N MET A 1 70.61 45.65 -7.72
CA MET A 1 69.92 44.35 -7.83
C MET A 1 68.48 44.57 -7.41
N ALA A 2 67.55 44.33 -8.33
CA ALA A 2 66.13 44.58 -8.18
C ALA A 2 65.36 43.23 -8.19
N GLY A 3 64.20 43.21 -7.52
CA GLY A 3 63.17 42.15 -7.57
C GLY A 3 63.39 41.02 -6.55
N MET A 4 62.37 40.47 -5.88
CA MET A 4 60.93 40.49 -6.09
C MET A 4 60.22 40.35 -4.74
N ALA A 5 59.20 41.18 -4.51
CA ALA A 5 58.22 40.96 -3.45
C ALA A 5 57.09 40.08 -3.97
N LEU A 6 56.94 38.88 -3.40
CA LEU A 6 55.77 38.02 -3.60
C LEU A 6 54.58 38.58 -2.78
N GLY A 7 53.67 39.25 -3.47
CA GLY A 7 52.34 39.56 -2.94
C GLY A 7 51.46 38.31 -2.97
N ALA A 8 51.20 37.71 -1.81
CA ALA A 8 50.15 36.73 -1.66
C ALA A 8 48.79 37.46 -1.71
N VAL A 9 48.12 37.38 -2.86
CA VAL A 9 46.73 37.77 -3.01
C VAL A 9 45.89 36.73 -2.29
N GLY A 10 45.57 36.99 -1.01
CA GLY A 10 44.54 36.24 -0.30
C GLY A 10 43.19 36.56 -0.92
N CYS A 11 42.66 35.67 -1.75
CA CYS A 11 41.23 35.68 -2.09
C CYS A 11 40.43 35.41 -0.79
N PRO A 12 39.49 36.28 -0.41
CA PRO A 12 38.55 35.94 0.65
C PRO A 12 37.61 34.88 0.07
N ALA A 13 37.81 33.63 0.47
CA ALA A 13 36.78 32.61 0.33
C ALA A 13 35.61 33.05 1.23
N VAL A 14 34.60 33.67 0.62
CA VAL A 14 33.30 33.88 1.27
C VAL A 14 32.69 32.49 1.41
N ALA A 15 32.99 31.81 2.52
CA ALA A 15 32.27 30.63 2.94
C ALA A 15 30.82 31.06 3.17
N GLN A 16 29.95 30.79 2.20
CA GLN A 16 28.52 30.89 2.42
C GLN A 16 28.18 29.88 3.51
N ALA A 17 27.94 30.35 4.73
CA ALA A 17 27.47 29.49 5.81
C ALA A 17 26.23 28.73 5.31
N GLN A 18 26.39 27.42 5.10
CA GLN A 18 25.27 26.52 4.87
C GLN A 18 24.54 26.38 6.20
N MET A 19 23.24 26.65 6.21
CA MET A 19 22.45 26.48 7.41
C MET A 19 22.45 24.99 7.79
N THR A 20 22.64 24.71 9.07
CA THR A 20 22.47 23.37 9.61
C THR A 20 20.99 22.99 9.59
N PRO A 21 20.63 21.78 9.13
CA PRO A 21 19.25 21.31 9.21
C PRO A 21 18.69 21.40 10.62
N THR A 22 17.41 21.76 10.76
CA THR A 22 16.73 21.89 12.06
C THR A 22 15.72 20.77 12.24
N LEU A 23 15.74 20.08 13.38
CA LEU A 23 14.72 19.08 13.68
C LEU A 23 13.35 19.75 13.85
N VAL A 24 12.38 19.31 13.05
CA VAL A 24 10.99 19.80 13.09
C VAL A 24 10.13 18.85 13.90
N GLU A 25 10.23 17.55 13.62
CA GLU A 25 9.48 16.52 14.32
C GLU A 25 10.37 15.30 14.55
N PRO A 26 10.48 14.79 15.80
CA PRO A 26 11.22 13.57 16.06
C PRO A 26 10.45 12.34 15.58
N ALA A 27 11.18 11.27 15.31
CA ALA A 27 10.61 9.98 14.94
C ALA A 27 9.65 9.45 16.01
N ARG A 28 8.47 9.03 15.57
CA ARG A 28 7.50 8.34 16.42
C ARG A 28 7.84 6.86 16.49
N ILE A 29 8.35 6.43 17.65
CA ILE A 29 8.59 5.03 17.96
C ILE A 29 7.33 4.45 18.61
N GLY A 30 6.81 3.38 18.03
CA GLY A 30 5.68 2.65 18.59
C GLY A 30 6.10 1.55 19.57
N THR A 31 5.10 1.03 20.29
CA THR A 31 5.23 -0.09 21.24
C THR A 31 4.78 -1.38 20.57
N VAL A 32 5.52 -2.47 20.77
CA VAL A 32 5.21 -3.77 20.15
C VAL A 32 4.21 -4.53 21.00
N HIS A 33 3.10 -4.97 20.43
CA HIS A 33 2.04 -5.72 21.11
C HIS A 33 1.75 -7.05 20.41
N GLU A 34 1.10 -7.98 21.11
CA GLU A 34 0.42 -9.11 20.47
C GLU A 34 -1.06 -8.80 20.31
N VAL A 35 -1.57 -8.92 19.09
CA VAL A 35 -3.01 -8.88 18.82
C VAL A 35 -3.53 -10.31 18.79
N LEU A 36 -4.55 -10.59 19.60
CA LEU A 36 -5.19 -11.89 19.69
C LEU A 36 -6.37 -11.96 18.73
N GLY A 37 -6.40 -13.03 17.92
CA GLY A 37 -7.55 -13.39 17.09
C GLY A 37 -8.43 -14.44 17.76
N ALA A 38 -9.06 -15.29 16.97
CA ALA A 38 -9.90 -16.35 17.50
C ALA A 38 -9.09 -17.38 18.30
N ALA A 39 -9.68 -17.84 19.41
CA ALA A 39 -9.28 -19.09 20.02
C ALA A 39 -10.02 -20.24 19.32
N ARG A 40 -9.33 -21.06 18.54
CA ARG A 40 -9.92 -22.17 17.80
C ARG A 40 -9.80 -23.47 18.59
N TYR A 41 -10.71 -24.41 18.35
CA TYR A 41 -10.47 -25.78 18.82
C TYR A 41 -9.29 -26.38 18.07
N LEU A 42 -8.48 -27.19 18.76
CA LEU A 42 -7.36 -27.90 18.17
C LEU A 42 -7.75 -29.35 17.84
N ALA A 43 -7.43 -29.78 16.63
CA ALA A 43 -7.45 -31.18 16.24
C ALA A 43 -6.03 -31.62 15.88
N ALA A 44 -5.55 -32.70 16.48
CA ALA A 44 -4.23 -33.27 16.24
C ALA A 44 -4.36 -34.76 15.91
N PRO A 45 -3.34 -35.40 15.31
CA PRO A 45 -3.35 -36.84 15.08
C PRO A 45 -3.50 -37.60 16.40
N LYS A 46 -4.37 -38.61 16.42
CA LYS A 46 -4.64 -39.43 17.60
C LYS A 46 -4.67 -40.90 17.21
N ALA A 47 -4.04 -41.75 18.04
CA ALA A 47 -4.18 -43.19 17.92
C ALA A 47 -5.65 -43.61 18.05
N ASN A 48 -6.10 -44.55 17.20
CA ASN A 48 -7.46 -45.07 17.18
C ASN A 48 -8.55 -44.01 16.92
N CYS A 49 -8.25 -42.96 16.14
CA CYS A 49 -9.28 -42.04 15.68
C CYS A 49 -10.25 -42.78 14.72
N PRO A 50 -11.58 -42.70 14.94
CA PRO A 50 -12.55 -43.24 13.98
C PRO A 50 -12.34 -42.64 12.59
N GLU A 51 -12.45 -43.46 11.55
CA GLU A 51 -12.28 -43.02 10.15
C GLU A 51 -13.25 -41.88 9.81
N ALA A 52 -14.50 -42.00 10.27
CA ALA A 52 -15.53 -40.97 10.13
C ALA A 52 -15.29 -39.69 10.97
N SER A 53 -14.14 -39.56 11.63
CA SER A 53 -13.74 -38.36 12.39
C SER A 53 -12.30 -37.94 12.09
N ARG A 54 -11.70 -38.47 11.02
CA ARG A 54 -10.32 -38.18 10.62
C ARG A 54 -10.29 -37.61 9.22
N SER A 55 -9.54 -36.53 9.02
CA SER A 55 -9.49 -35.81 7.74
C SER A 55 -8.84 -36.59 6.59
N PHE A 56 -7.74 -37.29 6.85
CA PHE A 56 -7.02 -38.14 5.89
C PHE A 56 -6.15 -39.17 6.64
N GLU A 57 -5.36 -39.98 5.94
CA GLU A 57 -4.55 -40.99 6.63
C GLU A 57 -3.52 -40.38 7.61
N ASN A 58 -3.56 -40.77 8.88
CA ASN A 58 -2.80 -40.18 9.99
C ASN A 58 -3.02 -38.67 10.24
N GLY A 59 -4.14 -38.11 9.74
CA GLY A 59 -4.48 -36.70 9.89
C GLY A 59 -5.10 -36.32 11.25
N PRO A 60 -5.41 -35.02 11.44
CA PRO A 60 -6.14 -34.49 12.58
C PRO A 60 -7.39 -35.30 12.93
N CYS A 61 -7.56 -35.62 14.22
CA CYS A 61 -8.74 -36.30 14.75
C CYS A 61 -9.74 -35.28 15.32
N PHE A 62 -10.97 -35.29 14.80
CA PHE A 62 -12.03 -34.36 15.19
C PHE A 62 -12.96 -34.90 16.29
N ASP A 63 -12.80 -36.16 16.72
CA ASP A 63 -13.66 -36.82 17.72
C ASP A 63 -13.79 -36.01 19.02
N GLY A 64 -12.66 -35.52 19.56
CA GLY A 64 -12.65 -34.67 20.75
C GLY A 64 -13.37 -33.34 20.54
N VAL A 65 -13.21 -32.72 19.36
CA VAL A 65 -13.90 -31.47 19.03
C VAL A 65 -15.40 -31.71 18.88
N ALA A 66 -15.81 -32.79 18.21
CA ALA A 66 -17.22 -33.16 18.05
C ALA A 66 -17.90 -33.41 19.41
N ALA A 67 -17.21 -34.06 20.35
CA ALA A 67 -17.70 -34.23 21.71
C ALA A 67 -17.89 -32.88 22.43
N THR A 68 -16.94 -31.95 22.29
CA THR A 68 -17.09 -30.60 22.86
C THR A 68 -18.26 -29.83 22.24
N LEU A 69 -18.43 -29.91 20.92
CA LEU A 69 -19.55 -29.26 20.23
C LEU A 69 -20.90 -29.79 20.75
N LYS A 70 -21.04 -31.12 20.88
CA LYS A 70 -22.22 -31.76 21.49
C LYS A 70 -22.47 -31.26 22.92
N ALA A 71 -21.44 -31.28 23.77
CA ALA A 71 -21.56 -30.87 25.17
C ALA A 71 -21.93 -29.39 25.34
N SER A 72 -21.48 -28.53 24.41
CA SER A 72 -21.77 -27.10 24.41
C SER A 72 -23.04 -26.71 23.65
N GLY A 73 -23.76 -27.67 23.05
CA GLY A 73 -24.96 -27.41 22.24
C GLY A 73 -24.67 -26.69 20.92
N ARG A 74 -23.41 -26.68 20.45
CA ARG A 74 -23.00 -26.04 19.20
C ARG A 74 -22.97 -27.06 18.08
N THR A 75 -23.33 -26.65 16.87
CA THR A 75 -23.34 -27.52 15.69
C THR A 75 -22.26 -27.19 14.67
N GLN A 76 -21.54 -26.08 14.84
CA GLN A 76 -20.52 -25.64 13.90
C GLN A 76 -19.32 -25.03 14.62
N ALA A 77 -18.12 -25.26 14.08
CA ALA A 77 -16.90 -24.57 14.48
C ALA A 77 -15.83 -24.63 13.40
N ARG A 78 -15.00 -23.58 13.35
CA ARG A 78 -13.72 -23.61 12.64
C ARG A 78 -12.61 -24.10 13.57
N VAL A 79 -11.87 -25.09 13.12
CA VAL A 79 -10.89 -25.87 13.89
C VAL A 79 -9.52 -25.72 13.26
N LEU A 80 -8.48 -25.58 14.09
CA LEU A 80 -7.11 -25.72 13.64
C LEU A 80 -6.75 -27.21 13.64
N GLY A 81 -6.52 -27.79 12.47
CA GLY A 81 -5.97 -29.13 12.32
C GLY A 81 -4.45 -29.05 12.16
N VAL A 82 -3.71 -29.65 13.08
CA VAL A 82 -2.24 -29.77 12.99
C VAL A 82 -1.84 -31.15 12.46
N ARG A 83 -0.78 -31.21 11.66
CA ARG A 83 -0.31 -32.49 11.10
C ARG A 83 0.53 -33.32 12.07
N ASN A 84 1.08 -32.70 13.10
CA ASN A 84 1.85 -33.33 14.16
C ASN A 84 1.17 -33.10 15.51
N ALA A 85 1.47 -33.92 16.51
CA ALA A 85 1.04 -33.64 17.88
C ALA A 85 1.57 -32.27 18.32
N ALA A 86 0.74 -31.48 18.99
CA ALA A 86 1.11 -30.18 19.52
C ALA A 86 0.72 -30.09 21.01
N ALA A 87 1.65 -29.65 21.84
CA ALA A 87 1.48 -29.54 23.29
C ALA A 87 1.13 -28.10 23.71
N ALA A 88 0.51 -27.94 24.88
CA ALA A 88 0.25 -26.62 25.44
C ALA A 88 1.58 -25.87 25.69
N GLY A 89 1.63 -24.59 25.30
CA GLY A 89 2.81 -23.74 25.30
C GLY A 89 3.56 -23.71 23.96
N GLU A 90 3.27 -24.62 23.03
CA GLU A 90 3.90 -24.62 21.71
C GLU A 90 3.26 -23.61 20.76
N ALA A 91 4.09 -23.02 19.89
CA ALA A 91 3.64 -22.21 18.79
C ALA A 91 3.57 -23.05 17.51
N VAL A 92 2.42 -23.06 16.86
CA VAL A 92 2.24 -23.62 15.52
C VAL A 92 2.54 -22.52 14.51
N ARG A 93 3.67 -22.70 13.82
CA ARG A 93 4.14 -21.90 12.69
C ARG A 93 4.44 -22.86 11.54
N GLY A 94 4.28 -22.41 10.30
CA GLY A 94 4.59 -23.25 9.14
C GLY A 94 3.76 -22.89 7.92
N ASP A 95 3.82 -23.76 6.92
CA ASP A 95 3.11 -23.57 5.66
C ASP A 95 1.69 -24.16 5.77
N TYR A 96 0.69 -23.34 5.45
CA TYR A 96 -0.70 -23.75 5.38
C TYR A 96 -0.88 -24.91 4.40
N GLY A 97 -1.72 -25.89 4.75
CA GLY A 97 -1.90 -27.12 3.98
C GLY A 97 -0.80 -28.15 4.23
N ARG A 98 0.44 -27.76 4.58
CA ARG A 98 1.51 -28.73 4.90
C ARG A 98 1.62 -28.99 6.39
N ASP A 99 1.73 -27.96 7.22
CA ASP A 99 2.02 -28.12 8.65
C ASP A 99 0.73 -28.02 9.49
N TYR A 100 -0.21 -27.18 9.04
CA TYR A 100 -1.53 -27.02 9.60
C TYR A 100 -2.54 -26.63 8.52
N SER A 101 -3.83 -26.89 8.78
CA SER A 101 -4.94 -26.42 7.95
C SER A 101 -6.11 -26.00 8.84
N LEU A 102 -7.03 -25.20 8.30
CA LEU A 102 -8.28 -24.87 8.96
C LEU A 102 -9.39 -25.76 8.42
N PHE A 103 -10.24 -26.25 9.30
CA PHE A 103 -11.38 -27.10 8.94
C PHE A 103 -12.68 -26.49 9.46
N ASP A 104 -13.69 -26.40 8.60
CA ASP A 104 -15.06 -26.08 8.98
C ASP A 104 -15.80 -27.36 9.32
N LEU A 105 -16.06 -27.56 10.62
CA LEU A 105 -16.79 -28.72 11.12
C LEU A 105 -18.26 -28.37 11.26
N THR A 106 -19.13 -29.27 10.80
CA THR A 106 -20.57 -29.23 11.02
C THR A 106 -21.03 -30.56 11.61
N LEU A 107 -21.68 -30.50 12.76
CA LEU A 107 -22.35 -31.63 13.39
C LEU A 107 -23.80 -31.69 12.90
N THR A 108 -24.13 -32.79 12.22
CA THR A 108 -25.46 -33.09 11.68
C THR A 108 -26.07 -34.31 12.39
N PRO A 109 -27.38 -34.56 12.28
CA PRO A 109 -27.99 -35.80 12.76
C PRO A 109 -27.33 -37.06 12.18
N GLU A 110 -26.85 -36.99 10.94
CA GLU A 110 -26.18 -38.10 10.25
C GLU A 110 -24.72 -38.30 10.69
N GLY A 111 -24.14 -37.36 11.44
CA GLY A 111 -22.77 -37.43 11.94
C GLY A 111 -21.97 -36.15 11.75
N LEU A 112 -20.65 -36.25 11.92
CA LEU A 112 -19.73 -35.16 11.72
C LEU A 112 -19.41 -35.00 10.22
N ARG A 113 -19.50 -33.78 9.72
CA ARG A 113 -19.01 -33.37 8.40
C ARG A 113 -17.93 -32.32 8.57
N TRP A 114 -16.94 -32.32 7.69
CA TRP A 114 -15.91 -31.29 7.66
C TRP A 114 -15.51 -30.93 6.24
N HIS A 115 -15.05 -29.69 6.07
CA HIS A 115 -14.42 -29.20 4.86
C HIS A 115 -13.13 -28.49 5.23
N GLU A 116 -12.03 -28.81 4.53
CA GLU A 116 -10.79 -28.06 4.66
C GLU A 116 -10.95 -26.72 3.95
N ALA A 117 -10.57 -25.62 4.59
CA ALA A 117 -10.59 -24.32 3.95
C ALA A 117 -9.47 -24.22 2.92
N ASP A 118 -9.73 -23.55 1.80
CA ASP A 118 -8.74 -23.45 0.71
C ASP A 118 -7.58 -22.50 1.04
N LEU A 119 -7.82 -21.51 1.91
CA LEU A 119 -6.88 -20.44 2.24
C LEU A 119 -6.75 -20.23 3.75
N PRO A 120 -5.59 -19.75 4.23
CA PRO A 120 -5.43 -19.34 5.61
C PRO A 120 -6.28 -18.10 5.89
N THR A 121 -7.27 -18.25 6.76
CA THR A 121 -8.07 -17.14 7.28
C THR A 121 -7.78 -16.94 8.76
N SER A 122 -7.68 -15.71 9.23
CA SER A 122 -7.64 -15.42 10.67
C SER A 122 -8.75 -14.46 11.09
N ASP A 123 -9.05 -14.46 12.39
CA ASP A 123 -9.93 -13.49 13.04
C ASP A 123 -9.11 -12.49 13.88
N VAL A 124 -7.88 -12.19 13.46
CA VAL A 124 -7.04 -11.14 14.03
C VAL A 124 -7.45 -9.79 13.45
N PHE A 125 -7.91 -8.88 14.31
CA PHE A 125 -8.26 -7.50 13.94
C PHE A 125 -7.26 -6.53 14.56
N VAL A 126 -6.26 -6.13 13.78
CA VAL A 126 -5.24 -5.21 14.25
C VAL A 126 -5.82 -3.79 14.39
N PRO A 127 -5.65 -3.10 15.54
CA PRO A 127 -6.12 -1.74 15.72
C PRO A 127 -5.57 -0.78 14.66
N ARG A 128 -6.31 0.28 14.31
CA ARG A 128 -5.99 1.16 13.18
C ARG A 128 -4.68 1.94 13.37
N ASP A 129 -4.31 2.23 14.61
CA ASP A 129 -3.06 2.87 15.01
C ASP A 129 -1.87 1.89 15.13
N CYS A 130 -2.12 0.61 14.85
CA CYS A 130 -1.12 -0.45 14.83
C CYS A 130 -0.81 -0.93 13.41
N TYR A 131 0.39 -1.50 13.26
CA TYR A 131 0.97 -1.90 11.98
C TYR A 131 1.57 -3.30 12.07
N ALA A 132 1.50 -4.05 10.98
CA ALA A 132 2.15 -5.35 10.86
C ALA A 132 3.68 -5.20 10.88
N LEU A 133 4.36 -6.13 11.51
CA LEU A 133 5.82 -6.19 11.51
C LEU A 133 6.32 -7.12 10.40
N ARG A 134 7.46 -6.76 9.80
CA ARG A 134 8.05 -7.56 8.72
C ARG A 134 8.41 -8.95 9.24
N GLY A 135 7.91 -9.98 8.56
CA GLY A 135 8.14 -11.39 8.91
C GLY A 135 7.24 -11.91 10.04
N GLU A 136 6.38 -11.09 10.63
CA GLU A 136 5.46 -11.49 11.71
C GLU A 136 4.04 -11.66 11.17
N GLY A 137 3.80 -12.82 10.58
CA GLY A 137 2.46 -13.26 10.19
C GLY A 137 1.61 -13.72 11.38
N VAL A 138 0.38 -14.14 11.11
CA VAL A 138 -0.46 -14.79 12.13
C VAL A 138 0.12 -16.17 12.45
N PHE A 139 0.23 -16.49 13.72
CA PHE A 139 0.59 -17.82 14.21
C PHE A 139 -0.39 -18.26 15.30
N TYR A 140 -0.33 -19.53 15.67
CA TYR A 140 -1.18 -20.07 16.74
C TYR A 140 -0.33 -20.45 17.94
N THR A 141 -0.75 -20.10 19.14
CA THR A 141 -0.19 -20.66 20.38
C THR A 141 -1.18 -21.67 20.95
N ILE A 142 -0.69 -22.87 21.27
CA ILE A 142 -1.51 -23.90 21.87
C ILE A 142 -1.62 -23.64 23.36
N GLU A 143 -2.83 -23.59 23.88
CA GLU A 143 -3.11 -23.26 25.27
C GLU A 143 -4.09 -24.27 25.89
N ALA A 144 -3.95 -24.51 27.19
CA ALA A 144 -4.92 -25.24 27.97
C ALA A 144 -5.86 -24.24 28.66
N ARG A 145 -7.13 -24.19 28.25
CA ARG A 145 -8.16 -23.30 28.84
C ARG A 145 -9.36 -24.12 29.28
N GLY A 146 -9.71 -24.07 30.56
CA GLY A 146 -10.89 -24.75 31.10
C GLY A 146 -10.93 -26.26 30.84
N GLY A 147 -9.77 -26.94 30.86
CA GLY A 147 -9.65 -28.37 30.58
C GLY A 147 -9.66 -28.74 29.09
N GLN A 148 -9.69 -27.75 28.20
CA GLN A 148 -9.64 -27.95 26.75
C GLN A 148 -8.37 -27.38 26.14
N THR A 149 -7.80 -28.09 25.15
CA THR A 149 -6.70 -27.58 24.33
C THR A 149 -7.25 -26.72 23.19
N VAL A 150 -6.79 -25.49 23.11
CA VAL A 150 -7.22 -24.49 22.13
C VAL A 150 -6.00 -23.91 21.42
N ALA A 151 -6.20 -23.42 20.20
CA ALA A 151 -5.20 -22.71 19.42
C ALA A 151 -5.57 -21.23 19.36
N GLN A 152 -4.84 -20.40 20.09
CA GLN A 152 -5.04 -18.95 20.11
C GLN A 152 -4.30 -18.31 18.94
N GLU A 153 -5.02 -17.66 18.04
CA GLU A 153 -4.42 -16.81 17.00
C GLU A 153 -3.70 -15.62 17.62
N ARG A 154 -2.49 -15.34 17.14
CA ARG A 154 -1.66 -14.22 17.57
C ARG A 154 -0.98 -13.58 16.37
N GLN A 155 -0.86 -12.26 16.39
CA GLN A 155 -0.02 -11.49 15.47
C GLN A 155 0.77 -10.45 16.26
N THR A 156 2.08 -10.38 16.04
CA THR A 156 2.92 -9.35 16.64
C THR A 156 2.89 -8.09 15.79
N VAL A 157 2.55 -6.95 16.41
CA VAL A 157 2.34 -5.66 15.73
C VAL A 157 3.06 -4.55 16.48
N VAL A 158 3.18 -3.37 15.87
CA VAL A 158 3.64 -2.14 16.56
C VAL A 158 2.56 -1.07 16.51
N CYS A 159 2.28 -0.43 17.64
CA CYS A 159 1.23 0.58 17.81
C CYS A 159 1.81 1.95 18.12
N GLY A 160 1.20 3.01 17.57
CA GLY A 160 1.57 4.40 17.87
C GLY A 160 2.80 4.95 17.12
N GLY A 161 3.39 4.18 16.20
CA GLY A 161 4.53 4.62 15.41
C GLY A 161 5.24 3.50 14.67
N GLY A 162 6.38 3.85 14.07
CA GLY A 162 7.28 2.86 13.46
C GLY A 162 8.00 2.04 14.54
N PRO A 163 8.49 0.84 14.21
CA PRO A 163 9.17 0.01 15.16
C PRO A 163 10.61 0.48 15.37
N ARG A 164 11.13 0.36 16.60
CA ARG A 164 12.51 0.75 16.92
C ARG A 164 13.56 0.03 16.06
N GLN A 165 13.33 -1.21 15.67
CA GLN A 165 14.27 -2.02 14.88
C GLN A 165 13.60 -2.60 13.63
N PRO A 166 13.56 -1.95 12.45
CA PRO A 166 12.71 -2.33 11.31
C PRO A 166 12.73 -3.79 10.82
N ASN A 167 13.76 -4.58 11.17
CA ASN A 167 13.90 -5.98 10.78
C ASN A 167 13.94 -6.96 11.97
N GLY A 168 13.60 -6.52 13.18
CA GLY A 168 13.63 -7.33 14.40
C GLY A 168 15.04 -7.60 14.97
N PRO A 169 15.16 -8.47 15.99
CA PRO A 169 14.11 -9.26 16.62
C PRO A 169 13.10 -8.41 17.40
N TRP A 170 11.84 -8.81 17.38
CA TRP A 170 10.75 -8.08 18.03
C TRP A 170 10.57 -8.57 19.47
N ARG A 171 10.49 -7.63 20.40
CA ARG A 171 10.12 -7.92 21.79
C ARG A 171 8.75 -7.32 22.06
N VAL A 172 7.81 -8.15 22.48
CA VAL A 172 6.49 -7.70 22.92
C VAL A 172 6.64 -6.92 24.21
N ASP A 173 6.04 -5.74 24.23
CA ASP A 173 6.02 -4.78 25.33
C ASP A 173 4.56 -4.52 25.72
N GLY A 174 4.20 -4.80 26.98
CA GLY A 174 2.84 -4.60 27.48
C GLY A 174 1.90 -5.79 27.24
N PRO A 175 0.60 -5.64 27.59
CA PRO A 175 -0.38 -6.71 27.46
C PRO A 175 -0.77 -6.94 25.99
N SER A 176 -1.39 -8.08 25.73
CA SER A 176 -2.01 -8.38 24.45
C SER A 176 -3.24 -7.49 24.21
N ILE A 177 -3.70 -7.47 22.96
CA ILE A 177 -4.89 -6.75 22.51
C ILE A 177 -5.87 -7.75 21.88
N PRO A 178 -7.06 -7.97 22.45
CA PRO A 178 -7.49 -7.54 23.79
C PRO A 178 -6.65 -8.15 24.92
N VAL A 179 -6.76 -7.57 26.11
CA VAL A 179 -6.11 -8.08 27.33
C VAL A 179 -6.67 -9.44 27.72
N ASP A 180 -7.99 -9.58 27.67
CA ASP A 180 -8.68 -10.85 27.93
C ASP A 180 -8.81 -11.66 26.63
N PRO A 181 -8.23 -12.86 26.56
CA PRO A 181 -8.31 -13.67 25.35
C PRO A 181 -9.74 -14.10 25.01
N PRO A 182 -10.10 -14.20 23.71
CA PRO A 182 -11.42 -14.66 23.31
C PRO A 182 -11.75 -16.09 23.77
N THR A 183 -13.04 -16.33 24.03
CA THR A 183 -13.56 -17.67 24.34
C THR A 183 -13.38 -18.61 23.15
N ALA A 184 -13.02 -19.87 23.43
CA ALA A 184 -12.81 -20.89 22.40
C ALA A 184 -14.04 -21.10 21.50
N GLY A 185 -13.81 -21.04 20.19
CA GLY A 185 -14.81 -21.17 19.13
C GLY A 185 -15.77 -19.99 19.04
N ALA A 186 -15.66 -18.94 19.86
CA ALA A 186 -16.52 -17.76 19.73
C ALA A 186 -16.06 -16.90 18.55
N PRO A 187 -16.99 -16.30 17.78
CA PRO A 187 -16.61 -15.35 16.74
C PRO A 187 -16.00 -14.10 17.37
N VAL A 188 -14.86 -13.65 16.85
CA VAL A 188 -14.27 -12.36 17.21
C VAL A 188 -14.87 -11.29 16.31
N ARG A 189 -15.28 -10.15 16.87
CA ARG A 189 -15.80 -9.01 16.10
C ARG A 189 -14.77 -7.88 16.12
N ALA A 190 -14.56 -7.26 14.97
CA ALA A 190 -13.77 -6.05 14.86
C ALA A 190 -14.34 -4.96 15.78
N ASN A 191 -13.47 -4.21 16.45
CA ASN A 191 -13.83 -2.86 16.86
C ASN A 191 -13.96 -1.99 15.58
N ARG A 192 -14.69 -0.87 15.65
CA ARG A 192 -14.85 0.02 14.47
C ARG A 192 -13.54 0.71 14.04
N GLU A 193 -12.51 0.64 14.87
CA GLU A 193 -11.20 1.26 14.70
C GLU A 193 -10.09 0.21 14.48
N ALA A 194 -10.35 -0.80 13.66
CA ALA A 194 -9.36 -1.79 13.23
C ALA A 194 -9.17 -1.79 11.71
N TRP A 195 -8.04 -2.31 11.28
CA TRP A 195 -7.87 -2.82 9.93
C TRP A 195 -8.83 -4.00 9.68
N PRO A 196 -9.11 -4.34 8.40
CA PRO A 196 -9.77 -5.61 8.09
C PRO A 196 -9.03 -6.78 8.76
N ARG A 197 -9.73 -7.90 8.94
CA ARG A 197 -9.10 -9.10 9.52
C ARG A 197 -7.86 -9.49 8.71
N THR A 198 -6.83 -9.95 9.41
CA THR A 198 -5.62 -10.46 8.76
C THR A 198 -5.94 -11.79 8.08
N GLU A 199 -6.00 -11.84 6.76
CA GLU A 199 -6.30 -13.08 6.03
C GLU A 199 -5.73 -13.05 4.62
N THR A 200 -5.55 -14.22 4.03
CA THR A 200 -5.37 -14.32 2.58
C THR A 200 -6.71 -14.66 1.97
N LEU A 201 -7.16 -13.82 1.03
CA LEU A 201 -8.36 -14.08 0.24
C LEU A 201 -8.02 -14.09 -1.24
N ARG A 202 -8.90 -14.69 -2.02
CA ARG A 202 -8.87 -14.60 -3.47
C ARG A 202 -9.76 -13.44 -3.88
N ALA A 203 -9.15 -12.29 -4.15
CA ALA A 203 -9.87 -11.16 -4.70
C ALA A 203 -10.37 -11.57 -6.08
N GLN A 204 -11.61 -11.22 -6.38
CA GLN A 204 -12.29 -11.61 -7.60
C GLN A 204 -12.87 -10.38 -8.28
N GLY A 205 -12.67 -10.28 -9.59
CA GLY A 205 -13.30 -9.29 -10.44
C GLY A 205 -14.65 -9.75 -10.98
N ASP A 206 -15.21 -8.95 -11.87
CA ASP A 206 -16.50 -9.26 -12.48
C ASP A 206 -16.46 -10.55 -13.31
N TRP A 207 -17.57 -11.28 -13.25
CA TRP A 207 -17.83 -12.42 -14.12
C TRP A 207 -17.84 -12.00 -15.58
N ARG A 208 -17.14 -12.76 -16.41
CA ARG A 208 -17.17 -12.64 -17.87
C ARG A 208 -17.62 -13.94 -18.50
N TYR A 209 -18.29 -13.82 -19.63
CA TYR A 209 -18.68 -14.97 -20.42
C TYR A 209 -17.43 -15.65 -20.99
N LEU A 210 -17.44 -16.97 -20.95
CA LEU A 210 -16.39 -17.80 -21.51
C LEU A 210 -16.86 -18.40 -22.84
N ALA A 211 -15.97 -18.43 -23.83
CA ALA A 211 -16.11 -19.26 -25.02
C ALA A 211 -14.93 -20.20 -25.15
N GLN A 212 -15.15 -21.38 -25.71
CA GLN A 212 -14.12 -22.39 -25.88
C GLN A 212 -14.40 -23.26 -27.11
N PRO A 213 -13.41 -23.97 -27.66
CA PRO A 213 -13.66 -24.99 -28.67
C PRO A 213 -14.57 -26.08 -28.09
N ASP A 214 -15.71 -26.30 -28.73
CA ASP A 214 -16.63 -27.39 -28.40
C ASP A 214 -17.21 -27.94 -29.71
N PRO A 215 -16.88 -29.20 -30.08
CA PRO A 215 -17.37 -29.82 -31.32
C PRO A 215 -18.87 -30.10 -31.32
N THR A 216 -19.52 -30.07 -30.15
CA THR A 216 -20.96 -30.31 -30.00
C THR A 216 -21.78 -29.02 -30.02
N CYS A 217 -21.13 -27.86 -30.12
CA CYS A 217 -21.79 -26.56 -30.14
C CYS A 217 -22.63 -26.37 -31.41
N ALA A 218 -23.85 -25.85 -31.26
CA ALA A 218 -24.70 -25.50 -32.39
C ALA A 218 -24.03 -24.42 -33.26
N GLU A 219 -24.11 -24.54 -34.59
CA GLU A 219 -23.48 -23.59 -35.52
C GLU A 219 -23.91 -22.14 -35.28
N SER A 220 -25.16 -21.93 -34.84
CA SER A 220 -25.72 -20.61 -34.51
C SER A 220 -25.08 -19.95 -33.29
N ASP A 221 -24.31 -20.72 -32.50
CA ASP A 221 -23.65 -20.28 -31.27
C ASP A 221 -22.11 -20.27 -31.41
N VAL A 222 -21.58 -20.65 -32.59
CA VAL A 222 -20.14 -20.61 -32.90
C VAL A 222 -19.75 -19.23 -33.42
N VAL A 223 -18.72 -18.65 -32.80
CA VAL A 223 -18.10 -17.39 -33.23
C VAL A 223 -16.66 -17.60 -33.67
N ARG A 224 -16.21 -16.76 -34.62
CA ARG A 224 -14.87 -16.84 -35.23
C ARG A 224 -14.50 -18.25 -35.73
N LYS A 225 -15.52 -19.00 -36.19
CA LYS A 225 -15.42 -20.36 -36.74
C LYS A 225 -14.90 -21.43 -35.77
N THR A 226 -14.67 -21.10 -34.51
CA THR A 226 -13.93 -21.99 -33.59
C THR A 226 -14.53 -22.05 -32.19
N TYR A 227 -14.98 -20.91 -31.65
CA TYR A 227 -15.36 -20.83 -30.24
C TYR A 227 -16.87 -20.95 -30.07
N CYS A 228 -17.30 -21.87 -29.23
CA CYS A 228 -18.67 -21.94 -28.75
C CYS A 228 -18.92 -20.83 -27.73
N ALA A 229 -19.78 -19.87 -28.06
CA ALA A 229 -20.15 -18.75 -27.20
C ALA A 229 -21.61 -18.87 -26.71
N GLN A 230 -22.13 -20.09 -26.59
CA GLN A 230 -23.52 -20.43 -26.29
C GLN A 230 -24.08 -19.62 -25.12
N THR A 231 -23.38 -19.55 -23.99
CA THR A 231 -23.85 -18.83 -22.79
C THR A 231 -23.98 -17.32 -23.03
N GLY A 232 -23.00 -16.70 -23.69
CA GLY A 232 -23.04 -15.27 -24.02
C GLY A 232 -24.10 -14.93 -25.06
N ILE A 233 -24.28 -15.80 -26.06
CA ILE A 233 -25.30 -15.65 -27.09
C ILE A 233 -26.71 -15.82 -26.50
N ALA A 234 -26.92 -16.80 -25.63
CA ALA A 234 -28.18 -16.98 -24.91
C ALA A 234 -28.52 -15.74 -24.08
N TYR A 235 -27.54 -15.16 -23.38
CA TYR A 235 -27.74 -13.91 -22.63
C TYR A 235 -28.17 -12.76 -23.53
N LEU A 236 -27.45 -12.51 -24.64
CA LEU A 236 -27.86 -11.47 -25.59
C LEU A 236 -29.24 -11.78 -26.19
N ARG A 237 -29.57 -13.02 -26.55
CA ARG A 237 -30.93 -13.34 -27.02
C ARG A 237 -32.02 -12.94 -26.01
N ALA A 238 -31.75 -13.12 -24.71
CA ALA A 238 -32.69 -12.77 -23.64
C ALA A 238 -32.75 -11.27 -23.29
N HIS A 239 -31.69 -10.49 -23.58
CA HIS A 239 -31.56 -9.06 -23.21
C HIS A 239 -31.43 -8.20 -24.46
N ALA A 240 -32.57 -7.91 -25.11
CA ALA A 240 -32.62 -7.24 -26.42
C ALA A 240 -31.96 -5.85 -26.46
N GLU A 241 -31.96 -5.16 -25.32
CA GLU A 241 -31.35 -3.86 -25.08
C GLU A 241 -29.81 -3.90 -25.11
N GLU A 242 -29.22 -5.04 -24.75
CA GLU A 242 -27.77 -5.22 -24.75
C GLU A 242 -27.27 -5.49 -26.18
N LYS A 243 -26.32 -4.67 -26.63
CA LYS A 243 -25.78 -4.73 -28.00
C LYS A 243 -24.52 -5.59 -28.10
N GLU A 244 -23.73 -5.61 -27.04
CA GLU A 244 -22.45 -6.31 -26.96
C GLU A 244 -22.09 -6.69 -25.52
N LEU A 245 -21.20 -7.66 -25.36
CA LEU A 245 -20.64 -8.05 -24.06
C LEU A 245 -19.17 -8.50 -24.19
N ASP A 246 -18.45 -8.45 -23.07
CA ASP A 246 -17.08 -8.94 -22.97
C ASP A 246 -17.07 -10.48 -22.96
N LEU A 247 -16.30 -11.08 -23.86
CA LEU A 247 -16.15 -12.51 -24.01
C LEU A 247 -14.67 -12.88 -23.91
N ILE A 248 -14.34 -13.79 -22.99
CA ILE A 248 -13.00 -14.39 -22.93
C ILE A 248 -13.07 -15.72 -23.67
N ALA A 249 -12.26 -15.89 -24.71
CA ALA A 249 -12.19 -17.13 -25.47
C ALA A 249 -10.95 -17.91 -25.06
N SER A 250 -11.12 -19.10 -24.48
CA SER A 250 -10.01 -20.04 -24.27
C SER A 250 -9.62 -20.68 -25.60
N LYS A 251 -8.33 -20.83 -25.88
CA LYS A 251 -7.82 -21.54 -27.08
C LYS A 251 -8.03 -23.05 -27.02
N TYR A 252 -8.35 -23.59 -25.85
CA TYR A 252 -8.53 -25.02 -25.59
C TYR A 252 -9.81 -25.25 -24.78
N ALA A 253 -10.32 -26.49 -24.79
CA ALA A 253 -11.41 -26.87 -23.90
C ALA A 253 -10.94 -26.82 -22.44
N VAL A 254 -11.77 -26.27 -21.56
CA VAL A 254 -11.48 -26.00 -20.15
C VAL A 254 -12.62 -26.50 -19.26
N ARG A 255 -12.33 -26.64 -17.97
CA ARG A 255 -13.25 -27.07 -16.92
C ARG A 255 -13.23 -26.08 -15.76
N ALA A 256 -14.25 -26.13 -14.91
CA ALA A 256 -14.26 -25.37 -13.67
C ALA A 256 -13.01 -25.70 -12.83
N GLY A 257 -12.37 -24.66 -12.30
CA GLY A 257 -11.11 -24.73 -11.56
C GLY A 257 -9.87 -24.40 -12.39
N ASP A 258 -9.94 -24.49 -13.73
CA ASP A 258 -8.80 -24.21 -14.61
C ASP A 258 -8.35 -22.75 -14.50
N VAL A 259 -7.03 -22.54 -14.62
CA VAL A 259 -6.40 -21.22 -14.62
C VAL A 259 -5.88 -20.92 -16.02
N LEU A 260 -6.41 -19.85 -16.62
CA LEU A 260 -6.04 -19.37 -17.94
C LEU A 260 -5.09 -18.18 -17.80
N LYS A 261 -3.91 -18.33 -18.40
CA LYS A 261 -2.93 -17.26 -18.55
C LYS A 261 -3.17 -16.53 -19.88
N ASP A 262 -2.59 -15.35 -20.04
CA ASP A 262 -2.77 -14.49 -21.23
C ASP A 262 -2.52 -15.23 -22.56
N GLU A 263 -1.56 -16.15 -22.60
CA GLU A 263 -1.24 -16.94 -23.79
C GLU A 263 -2.34 -17.94 -24.18
N ALA A 264 -3.15 -18.39 -23.22
CA ALA A 264 -4.21 -19.37 -23.41
C ALA A 264 -5.56 -18.73 -23.79
N VAL A 265 -5.66 -17.38 -23.78
CA VAL A 265 -6.92 -16.67 -24.01
C VAL A 265 -6.85 -15.69 -25.18
N GLU A 266 -8.02 -15.42 -25.76
CA GLU A 266 -8.27 -14.25 -26.60
C GLU A 266 -9.36 -13.40 -25.96
N GLN A 267 -9.12 -12.09 -25.87
CA GLN A 267 -10.12 -11.12 -25.42
C GLN A 267 -10.97 -10.67 -26.62
N LEU A 268 -12.27 -10.93 -26.55
CA LEU A 268 -13.22 -10.68 -27.63
C LEU A 268 -14.41 -9.85 -27.12
N VAL A 269 -15.06 -9.11 -28.02
CA VAL A 269 -16.39 -8.55 -27.81
C VAL A 269 -17.39 -9.36 -28.61
N LEU A 270 -18.34 -10.00 -27.93
CA LEU A 270 -19.49 -10.65 -28.57
C LEU A 270 -20.56 -9.60 -28.84
N LYS A 271 -21.05 -9.49 -30.06
CA LYS A 271 -22.09 -8.54 -30.44
C LYS A 271 -23.06 -9.08 -31.46
N ARG A 272 -24.23 -8.43 -31.53
CA ARG A 272 -25.25 -8.72 -32.54
C ARG A 272 -24.76 -8.33 -33.93
N ALA A 273 -25.13 -9.14 -34.92
CA ALA A 273 -24.96 -8.88 -36.34
C ALA A 273 -26.31 -9.04 -37.05
N SER A 274 -26.41 -8.56 -38.29
CA SER A 274 -27.63 -8.67 -39.10
C SER A 274 -28.12 -10.13 -39.25
N ASN A 275 -27.20 -11.09 -39.26
CA ASN A 275 -27.51 -12.52 -39.41
C ASN A 275 -27.00 -13.34 -38.20
N GLY A 276 -27.25 -12.87 -36.97
CA GLY A 276 -26.92 -13.60 -35.75
C GLY A 276 -25.91 -12.86 -34.86
N PHE A 277 -24.79 -13.52 -34.53
CA PHE A 277 -23.79 -12.99 -33.61
C PHE A 277 -22.39 -13.06 -34.22
N LYS A 278 -21.55 -12.11 -33.84
CA LYS A 278 -20.12 -12.13 -34.19
C LYS A 278 -19.28 -11.72 -32.99
N ALA A 279 -18.03 -12.15 -33.00
CA ALA A 279 -17.04 -11.74 -32.00
C ALA A 279 -15.83 -11.08 -32.69
N ASP A 280 -15.48 -9.89 -32.23
CA ASP A 280 -14.32 -9.13 -32.73
C ASP A 280 -13.25 -9.06 -31.64
N LYS A 281 -11.96 -9.08 -32.03
CA LYS A 281 -10.86 -8.92 -31.06
C LYS A 281 -10.90 -7.54 -30.44
N ARG A 282 -10.82 -7.46 -29.11
CA ARG A 282 -10.67 -6.20 -28.38
C ARG A 282 -9.81 -6.44 -27.16
N TRP A 283 -8.77 -5.63 -27.01
CA TRP A 283 -8.05 -5.57 -25.75
C TRP A 283 -8.87 -4.75 -24.77
N PHE A 284 -9.20 -5.31 -23.62
CA PHE A 284 -9.84 -4.58 -22.54
C PHE A 284 -8.75 -4.13 -21.56
N GLU A 285 -8.36 -2.86 -21.61
CA GLU A 285 -7.59 -2.25 -20.53
C GLU A 285 -8.54 -1.89 -19.38
N ARG A 286 -8.41 -2.66 -18.30
CA ARG A 286 -8.77 -2.41 -16.88
C ARG A 286 -9.03 -3.79 -16.31
N SER A 287 -8.09 -4.25 -15.48
CA SER A 287 -8.37 -5.34 -14.55
C SER A 287 -9.71 -5.03 -13.87
N LYS A 288 -10.68 -5.93 -13.98
CA LYS A 288 -11.95 -5.78 -13.24
C LYS A 288 -11.80 -6.31 -11.82
N LEU A 289 -10.59 -6.71 -11.43
CA LEU A 289 -10.24 -7.11 -10.09
C LEU A 289 -10.47 -5.93 -9.14
N THR A 290 -11.45 -6.09 -8.25
CA THR A 290 -11.66 -5.17 -7.14
C THR A 290 -11.04 -5.79 -5.91
N ILE A 291 -9.87 -5.28 -5.51
CA ILE A 291 -9.24 -5.69 -4.26
C ILE A 291 -9.95 -4.97 -3.12
N PRO A 292 -10.44 -5.69 -2.09
CA PRO A 292 -11.10 -5.05 -0.95
C PRO A 292 -10.17 -4.03 -0.27
N SER A 293 -10.78 -2.97 0.28
CA SER A 293 -10.03 -1.94 1.02
C SER A 293 -9.27 -2.56 2.18
N GLY A 294 -7.98 -2.22 2.32
CA GLY A 294 -7.09 -2.80 3.34
C GLY A 294 -6.52 -4.17 2.97
N CYS A 295 -6.64 -4.57 1.71
CA CYS A 295 -5.94 -5.71 1.14
C CYS A 295 -5.04 -5.30 -0.03
N SER A 296 -4.03 -6.10 -0.32
CA SER A 296 -3.13 -5.92 -1.45
C SER A 296 -2.87 -7.25 -2.15
N ALA A 297 -2.90 -7.25 -3.48
CA ALA A 297 -2.57 -8.44 -4.27
C ALA A 297 -1.10 -8.85 -4.02
N THR A 298 -0.89 -10.13 -3.76
CA THR A 298 0.42 -10.74 -3.59
C THR A 298 0.92 -11.46 -4.84
N GLU A 299 0.01 -11.73 -5.76
CA GLU A 299 0.28 -12.38 -7.04
C GLU A 299 -0.31 -11.57 -8.20
N ALA A 300 0.20 -11.82 -9.41
CA ALA A 300 -0.43 -11.32 -10.62
C ALA A 300 -1.83 -11.91 -10.79
N ALA A 301 -2.77 -11.09 -11.27
CA ALA A 301 -4.11 -11.56 -11.55
C ALA A 301 -4.10 -12.63 -12.66
N VAL A 302 -4.95 -13.62 -12.52
CA VAL A 302 -5.15 -14.72 -13.47
C VAL A 302 -6.63 -14.86 -13.81
N PHE A 303 -6.95 -15.43 -14.97
CA PHE A 303 -8.33 -15.79 -15.28
C PHE A 303 -8.63 -17.19 -14.75
N ARG A 304 -9.57 -17.33 -13.82
CA ARG A 304 -10.02 -18.65 -13.35
C ARG A 304 -11.39 -18.98 -13.95
N VAL A 305 -11.55 -20.24 -14.35
CA VAL A 305 -12.81 -20.77 -14.87
C VAL A 305 -13.67 -21.28 -13.72
N HIS A 306 -14.94 -20.91 -13.70
CA HIS A 306 -15.91 -21.34 -12.70
C HIS A 306 -17.15 -21.91 -13.36
N ASP A 307 -17.76 -22.89 -12.69
CA ASP A 307 -19.14 -23.28 -12.97
C ASP A 307 -20.08 -22.32 -12.25
N ARG A 308 -21.07 -21.81 -12.97
CA ARG A 308 -22.15 -21.01 -12.42
C ARG A 308 -23.44 -21.32 -13.17
N ASP A 309 -24.45 -21.76 -12.43
CA ASP A 309 -25.77 -22.09 -12.95
C ASP A 309 -25.71 -23.10 -14.12
N GLY A 310 -24.76 -24.05 -14.07
CA GLY A 310 -24.55 -25.09 -15.09
C GLY A 310 -23.84 -24.61 -16.35
N ALA A 311 -23.26 -23.41 -16.34
CA ALA A 311 -22.45 -22.88 -17.44
C ALA A 311 -21.08 -22.40 -16.94
N LEU A 312 -20.10 -22.40 -17.84
CA LEU A 312 -18.76 -21.92 -17.51
C LEU A 312 -18.65 -20.40 -17.71
N PHE A 313 -18.07 -19.76 -16.71
CA PHE A 313 -17.70 -18.35 -16.71
C PHE A 313 -16.24 -18.22 -16.35
N VAL A 314 -15.70 -17.03 -16.57
CA VAL A 314 -14.35 -16.69 -16.12
C VAL A 314 -14.40 -15.46 -15.24
N ALA A 315 -13.62 -15.45 -14.19
CA ALA A 315 -13.36 -14.28 -13.38
C ALA A 315 -11.86 -14.02 -13.33
N GLU A 316 -11.49 -12.74 -13.30
CA GLU A 316 -10.13 -12.35 -12.99
C GLU A 316 -9.94 -12.45 -11.48
N GLU A 317 -8.91 -13.16 -11.03
CA GLU A 317 -8.66 -13.44 -9.63
C GLU A 317 -7.20 -13.22 -9.27
N ALA A 318 -6.94 -12.71 -8.07
CA ALA A 318 -5.59 -12.64 -7.52
C ALA A 318 -5.62 -13.03 -6.04
N LEU A 319 -4.58 -13.74 -5.58
CA LEU A 319 -4.34 -13.86 -4.15
C LEU A 319 -4.01 -12.48 -3.58
N SER A 320 -4.65 -12.15 -2.46
CA SER A 320 -4.52 -10.86 -1.79
C SER A 320 -4.40 -11.09 -0.30
N ASP A 321 -3.43 -10.41 0.31
CA ASP A 321 -3.28 -10.36 1.75
C ASP A 321 -4.00 -9.12 2.29
N CYS A 322 -4.84 -9.35 3.30
CA CYS A 322 -5.57 -8.34 4.04
C CYS A 322 -4.98 -8.19 5.43
N GLY A 323 -5.14 -7.01 6.01
CA GLY A 323 -4.76 -6.75 7.40
C GLY A 323 -4.13 -5.37 7.57
N ALA A 324 -3.42 -5.19 8.69
CA ALA A 324 -2.64 -3.98 8.91
C ALA A 324 -1.49 -3.88 7.90
N PRO A 325 -1.21 -2.68 7.34
CA PRO A 325 -0.06 -2.47 6.48
C PRO A 325 1.24 -2.65 7.28
N LEU A 326 2.34 -2.89 6.57
CA LEU A 326 3.66 -2.93 7.19
C LEU A 326 3.98 -1.61 7.88
N ALA A 327 4.61 -1.71 9.05
CA ALA A 327 4.95 -0.56 9.84
C ALA A 327 5.90 0.40 9.09
N PRO A 328 5.63 1.71 9.12
CA PRO A 328 6.51 2.67 8.50
C PRO A 328 7.87 2.66 9.21
N LYS A 329 8.95 2.90 8.46
CA LYS A 329 10.25 3.15 9.09
C LYS A 329 10.14 4.42 9.94
N PRO A 330 10.56 4.39 11.21
CA PRO A 330 10.58 5.62 12.00
C PRO A 330 11.52 6.63 11.35
N ARG A 331 11.09 7.89 11.30
CA ARG A 331 11.78 8.97 10.59
C ARG A 331 11.75 10.25 11.40
N ASP A 332 12.89 10.91 11.54
CA ASP A 332 12.97 12.30 11.96
C ASP A 332 12.62 13.19 10.77
N ILE A 333 11.88 14.26 11.01
CA ILE A 333 11.60 15.28 9.99
C ILE A 333 12.51 16.47 10.27
N PHE A 334 13.37 16.78 9.31
CA PHE A 334 14.27 17.92 9.37
C PHE A 334 13.88 18.98 8.34
N GLU A 335 13.95 20.25 8.74
CA GLU A 335 14.00 21.37 7.80
C GLU A 335 15.42 21.50 7.28
N ALA A 336 15.62 21.12 6.02
CA ALA A 336 16.88 21.28 5.31
C ALA A 336 16.86 22.57 4.47
N TYR A 337 18.05 23.07 4.13
CA TYR A 337 18.22 24.36 3.47
C TYR A 337 19.09 24.24 2.22
N GLY A 338 18.73 24.98 1.17
CA GLY A 338 19.47 25.04 -0.08
C GLY A 338 20.27 26.33 -0.24
N GLU A 339 20.64 26.63 -1.48
CA GLU A 339 21.45 27.79 -1.80
C GLU A 339 20.62 29.09 -1.78
N ALA A 340 21.13 30.11 -1.12
CA ALA A 340 20.45 31.40 -0.98
C ALA A 340 20.31 32.14 -2.33
N ARG A 341 19.20 32.86 -2.51
CA ARG A 341 18.91 33.67 -3.70
C ARG A 341 18.58 35.11 -3.30
N PRO A 342 18.98 36.13 -4.09
CA PRO A 342 18.59 37.51 -3.81
C PRO A 342 17.08 37.72 -3.83
N VAL A 343 16.64 38.72 -3.08
CA VAL A 343 15.22 39.04 -2.91
C VAL A 343 14.90 40.39 -3.55
N ALA A 344 13.84 40.42 -4.35
CA ALA A 344 13.13 41.63 -4.72
C ALA A 344 11.85 41.74 -3.88
N ILE A 345 11.53 42.94 -3.40
CA ILE A 345 10.49 43.12 -2.38
C ILE A 345 9.54 44.25 -2.75
N ALA A 346 8.26 44.07 -2.42
CA ALA A 346 7.27 45.13 -2.52
C ALA A 346 7.64 46.30 -1.59
N ARG A 347 7.80 47.51 -2.14
CA ARG A 347 8.10 48.75 -1.41
C ARG A 347 7.29 49.90 -1.98
N SER A 348 6.93 50.85 -1.11
CA SER A 348 6.20 52.07 -1.49
C SER A 348 7.06 53.07 -2.27
N SER A 349 8.38 53.03 -2.11
CA SER A 349 9.35 53.80 -2.88
C SER A 349 10.36 52.88 -3.55
N CYS A 350 10.53 53.04 -4.85
CA CYS A 350 11.58 52.37 -5.63
C CYS A 350 11.99 53.26 -6.79
N PRO A 351 13.30 53.44 -7.07
CA PRO A 351 13.74 54.15 -8.27
C PRO A 351 13.21 53.48 -9.55
N ASP A 352 12.79 54.28 -10.55
CA ASP A 352 12.27 53.76 -11.84
C ASP A 352 13.23 52.78 -12.53
N THR A 353 14.54 53.00 -12.37
CA THR A 353 15.59 52.14 -12.93
C THR A 353 15.72 50.78 -12.23
N ALA A 354 15.13 50.63 -11.04
CA ALA A 354 15.12 49.41 -10.22
C ALA A 354 13.73 48.78 -10.11
N GLN A 355 12.67 49.44 -10.60
CA GLN A 355 11.30 48.92 -10.62
C GLN A 355 11.08 48.09 -11.89
N LEU A 356 11.56 46.85 -11.89
CA LEU A 356 11.46 45.96 -13.06
C LEU A 356 10.09 45.26 -13.20
N LEU A 357 9.30 45.23 -12.13
CA LEU A 357 7.91 44.76 -12.11
C LEU A 357 7.03 45.76 -11.33
N PRO A 358 5.72 45.88 -11.65
CA PRO A 358 4.83 46.80 -10.95
C PRO A 358 4.84 46.59 -9.44
N GLY A 359 5.15 47.66 -8.68
CA GLY A 359 5.15 47.66 -7.21
C GLY A 359 6.29 46.87 -6.53
N ILE A 360 7.25 46.32 -7.28
CA ILE A 360 8.36 45.50 -6.75
C ILE A 360 9.69 46.20 -7.00
N CYS A 361 10.54 46.28 -5.96
CA CYS A 361 11.86 46.87 -6.07
C CYS A 361 12.97 45.84 -6.18
N PHE A 362 13.82 45.98 -7.21
CA PHE A 362 14.96 45.09 -7.51
C PHE A 362 16.32 45.75 -7.20
N GLU A 363 16.35 46.85 -6.47
CA GLU A 363 17.58 47.61 -6.18
C GLU A 363 18.68 46.73 -5.57
N GLU A 364 18.34 45.93 -4.55
CA GLU A 364 19.27 45.00 -3.90
C GLU A 364 19.73 43.87 -4.84
N VAL A 365 18.83 43.38 -5.70
CA VAL A 365 19.15 42.37 -6.73
C VAL A 365 20.13 42.93 -7.76
N ILE A 366 19.90 44.14 -8.25
CA ILE A 366 20.77 44.81 -9.22
C ILE A 366 22.14 45.08 -8.59
N GLY A 367 22.17 45.53 -7.33
CA GLY A 367 23.41 45.69 -6.57
C GLY A 367 24.18 44.38 -6.47
N TYR A 368 23.50 43.27 -6.14
CA TYR A 368 24.09 41.93 -6.09
C TYR A 368 24.63 41.48 -7.46
N MET A 369 23.83 41.60 -8.53
CA MET A 369 24.26 41.22 -9.88
C MET A 369 25.50 42.01 -10.35
N ARG A 370 25.60 43.30 -10.00
CA ARG A 370 26.79 44.12 -10.32
C ARG A 370 28.01 43.72 -9.50
N ALA A 371 27.83 43.45 -8.21
CA ALA A 371 28.92 43.08 -7.31
C ALA A 371 29.58 41.74 -7.69
N PHE A 372 28.81 40.81 -8.26
CA PHE A 372 29.26 39.46 -8.63
C PHE A 372 29.30 39.20 -10.15
N ASP A 373 29.18 40.24 -10.97
CA ASP A 373 29.16 40.20 -12.45
C ASP A 373 28.19 39.15 -13.06
N HIS A 374 27.01 39.00 -12.48
CA HIS A 374 25.96 38.13 -13.03
C HIS A 374 25.19 38.82 -14.17
N LYS A 375 25.13 38.20 -15.34
CA LYS A 375 24.31 38.69 -16.49
C LYS A 375 22.85 38.24 -16.43
N ALA A 376 22.56 37.16 -15.72
CA ALA A 376 21.20 36.70 -15.46
C ALA A 376 21.13 35.99 -14.10
N LEU A 377 20.01 36.15 -13.39
CA LEU A 377 19.81 35.55 -12.08
C LEU A 377 18.32 35.27 -11.83
N ASP A 378 18.03 34.09 -11.28
CA ASP A 378 16.69 33.80 -10.75
C ASP A 378 16.59 34.31 -9.31
N VAL A 379 15.53 35.05 -9.02
CA VAL A 379 15.33 35.76 -7.74
C VAL A 379 13.95 35.48 -7.15
N VAL A 380 13.86 35.66 -5.84
CA VAL A 380 12.58 35.55 -5.10
C VAL A 380 11.93 36.91 -5.04
N VAL A 381 10.66 36.99 -5.42
CA VAL A 381 9.84 38.20 -5.40
C VAL A 381 8.84 38.11 -4.26
N LEU A 382 9.04 38.91 -3.22
CA LEU A 382 8.13 38.96 -2.08
C LEU A 382 7.02 39.98 -2.33
N LYS A 383 5.77 39.55 -2.20
CA LYS A 383 4.58 40.40 -2.43
C LYS A 383 4.33 41.38 -1.27
N ARG A 384 5.00 41.19 -0.14
CA ARG A 384 4.92 42.04 1.05
C ARG A 384 6.29 42.17 1.73
N PRO A 385 6.50 43.19 2.58
CA PRO A 385 7.60 43.23 3.51
C PRO A 385 7.60 42.01 4.44
N VAL A 386 8.79 41.49 4.73
CA VAL A 386 9.03 40.34 5.62
C VAL A 386 10.17 40.67 6.58
N ARG A 387 10.22 39.98 7.71
CA ARG A 387 11.27 40.12 8.72
C ARG A 387 12.41 39.14 8.49
N ASP A 388 13.56 39.46 9.08
CA ASP A 388 14.68 38.52 9.19
C ASP A 388 14.28 37.28 9.98
N GLY A 389 14.66 36.10 9.51
CA GLY A 389 14.28 34.79 10.04
C GLY A 389 12.86 34.33 9.67
N GLU A 390 12.05 35.16 8.99
CA GLU A 390 10.67 34.81 8.64
C GLU A 390 10.61 33.69 7.58
N ARG A 391 9.73 32.70 7.81
CA ARG A 391 9.39 31.68 6.81
C ARG A 391 8.32 32.22 5.86
N VAL A 392 8.53 32.01 4.56
CA VAL A 392 7.64 32.41 3.48
C VAL A 392 7.38 31.20 2.60
N TRP A 393 6.22 30.59 2.75
CA TRP A 393 5.77 29.44 1.95
C TRP A 393 4.58 29.78 1.03
N GLN A 394 4.00 30.97 1.21
CA GLN A 394 2.94 31.55 0.39
C GLN A 394 3.24 33.03 0.12
N ASP A 395 2.47 33.66 -0.77
CA ASP A 395 2.57 35.10 -1.08
C ASP A 395 3.94 35.56 -1.60
N TYR A 396 4.63 34.68 -2.32
CA TYR A 396 5.82 35.00 -3.09
C TYR A 396 5.64 34.59 -4.55
N ASP A 397 6.42 35.19 -5.43
CA ASP A 397 6.66 34.69 -6.79
C ASP A 397 8.17 34.57 -7.00
N THR A 398 8.56 34.16 -8.19
CA THR A 398 9.95 34.22 -8.66
C THR A 398 10.01 35.01 -9.95
N ALA A 399 11.18 35.54 -10.24
CA ALA A 399 11.44 36.20 -11.50
C ALA A 399 12.85 35.87 -11.99
N LYS A 400 13.02 35.88 -13.31
CA LYS A 400 14.34 35.85 -13.94
C LYS A 400 14.74 37.26 -14.31
N VAL A 401 15.80 37.76 -13.70
CA VAL A 401 16.38 39.08 -13.99
C VAL A 401 17.52 38.91 -14.98
N ARG A 402 17.56 39.73 -16.02
CA ARG A 402 18.61 39.72 -17.05
C ARG A 402 19.17 41.12 -17.24
N PHE A 403 20.46 41.21 -17.48
CA PHE A 403 21.13 42.42 -17.93
C PHE A 403 21.55 42.27 -19.39
N ALA A 404 20.94 43.06 -20.27
CA ALA A 404 21.20 43.06 -21.71
C ALA A 404 21.09 44.50 -22.25
N ASP A 405 21.90 44.84 -23.24
CA ASP A 405 21.88 46.15 -23.92
C ASP A 405 21.92 47.36 -22.96
N GLY A 406 22.69 47.23 -21.87
CA GLY A 406 22.84 48.28 -20.86
C GLY A 406 21.65 48.45 -19.91
N LYS A 407 20.63 47.57 -19.97
CA LYS A 407 19.41 47.66 -19.15
C LYS A 407 19.11 46.35 -18.42
N TYR A 408 18.47 46.47 -17.27
CA TYR A 408 17.93 45.34 -16.52
C TYR A 408 16.48 45.10 -16.93
N SER A 409 16.09 43.84 -17.06
CA SER A 409 14.69 43.43 -17.25
C SER A 409 14.38 42.24 -16.35
N ALA A 410 13.11 42.09 -15.93
CA ALA A 410 12.65 40.99 -15.12
C ALA A 410 11.45 40.31 -15.76
N GLU A 411 11.45 38.97 -15.75
CA GLU A 411 10.37 38.14 -16.27
C GLU A 411 9.78 37.33 -15.11
N ARG A 412 8.52 37.58 -14.73
CA ARG A 412 7.85 36.84 -13.65
C ARG A 412 7.61 35.39 -14.08
N LYS A 413 7.96 34.43 -13.22
CA LYS A 413 7.82 32.99 -13.45
C LYS A 413 6.74 32.33 -12.57
N GLY A 414 6.09 33.10 -11.70
CA GLY A 414 5.10 32.61 -10.75
C GLY A 414 5.73 31.99 -9.50
N GLN A 415 4.91 31.31 -8.69
CA GLN A 415 5.32 30.72 -7.43
C GLN A 415 6.04 29.38 -7.65
N GLN A 416 7.36 29.37 -7.47
CA GLN A 416 8.19 28.18 -7.49
C GLN A 416 9.32 28.31 -6.46
N VAL A 417 9.70 27.22 -5.81
CA VAL A 417 10.89 27.21 -4.96
C VAL A 417 12.11 26.95 -5.84
N LEU A 418 12.99 27.95 -5.89
CA LEU A 418 14.24 27.96 -6.63
C LEU A 418 15.30 27.23 -5.83
N GLY A 419 16.13 26.45 -6.52
CA GLY A 419 17.23 25.72 -5.91
C GLY A 419 16.83 24.32 -5.45
N TYR A 420 17.84 23.44 -5.43
CA TYR A 420 17.72 22.09 -4.93
C TYR A 420 18.05 22.07 -3.44
N VAL A 421 17.10 21.69 -2.60
CA VAL A 421 17.34 21.40 -1.19
C VAL A 421 17.65 19.92 -1.11
N SER A 422 18.79 19.55 -0.53
CA SER A 422 19.15 18.15 -0.34
C SER A 422 19.68 17.92 1.06
N MET A 423 19.43 16.72 1.55
CA MET A 423 19.98 16.25 2.81
C MET A 423 20.34 14.79 2.61
N SER A 424 21.60 14.45 2.87
CA SER A 424 22.13 13.11 2.66
C SER A 424 21.36 12.09 3.49
N ARG A 425 20.99 10.95 2.87
CA ARG A 425 20.27 9.84 3.52
C ARG A 425 18.85 10.18 4.01
N CYS A 426 18.27 11.27 3.51
CA CYS A 426 16.88 11.64 3.75
C CYS A 426 16.10 11.71 2.44
N GLU A 427 14.79 11.56 2.54
CA GLU A 427 13.87 11.52 1.41
C GLU A 427 12.97 12.76 1.39
N ASP A 428 12.52 13.13 0.19
CA ASP A 428 11.52 14.17 0.03
C ASP A 428 10.16 13.66 0.52
N MET A 429 9.49 14.47 1.33
CA MET A 429 8.16 14.16 1.81
C MET A 429 7.11 14.48 0.74
N SER A 430 6.52 13.46 0.12
CA SER A 430 5.44 13.61 -0.86
C SER A 430 4.12 14.10 -0.24
N ASP A 431 3.93 13.87 1.05
CA ASP A 431 2.75 14.15 1.86
C ASP A 431 2.93 15.35 2.81
N ARG A 432 3.98 16.16 2.61
CA ARG A 432 4.25 17.32 3.47
C ARG A 432 3.11 18.35 3.46
N PRO A 433 2.89 19.06 4.58
CA PRO A 433 2.01 20.22 4.58
C PRO A 433 2.61 21.35 3.72
N ALA A 434 1.78 22.33 3.37
CA ALA A 434 2.18 23.44 2.49
C ALA A 434 3.34 24.25 3.09
N GLU A 435 3.37 24.45 4.42
CA GLU A 435 4.48 25.11 5.10
C GLU A 435 5.79 24.32 5.09
N GLY A 436 5.77 23.04 4.71
CA GLY A 436 6.94 22.17 4.67
C GLY A 436 7.92 22.49 3.54
N ARG A 437 7.64 23.52 2.72
CA ARG A 437 8.56 23.99 1.68
C ARG A 437 8.37 25.49 1.42
N GLY A 438 9.45 26.24 1.33
CA GLY A 438 9.38 27.68 1.09
C GLY A 438 10.75 28.34 1.12
N TYR A 439 10.78 29.59 1.57
CA TYR A 439 12.02 30.31 1.82
C TYR A 439 12.08 30.78 3.26
N ARG A 440 13.27 30.73 3.85
CA ARG A 440 13.60 31.42 5.08
C ARG A 440 14.35 32.68 4.69
N ILE A 441 13.82 33.83 5.06
CA ILE A 441 14.37 35.12 4.64
C ILE A 441 15.38 35.58 5.66
N GLU A 442 16.61 35.81 5.24
CA GLU A 442 17.69 36.20 6.15
C GLU A 442 18.65 37.23 5.55
N TRP A 443 19.18 38.09 6.41
CA TRP A 443 20.31 38.93 6.06
C TRP A 443 21.60 38.11 5.96
N ARG A 444 22.24 38.14 4.80
CA ARG A 444 23.59 37.60 4.61
C ARG A 444 24.53 38.72 4.19
N GLY A 445 25.31 39.22 5.14
CA GLY A 445 26.10 40.43 4.94
C GLY A 445 25.21 41.66 4.82
N ARG A 446 25.17 42.29 3.64
CA ARG A 446 24.39 43.52 3.38
C ARG A 446 23.19 43.32 2.44
N SER A 447 22.82 42.07 2.16
CA SER A 447 21.73 41.75 1.24
C SER A 447 20.70 40.86 1.91
N LEU A 448 19.43 41.17 1.67
CA LEU A 448 18.33 40.29 2.05
C LEU A 448 18.29 39.11 1.09
N MET A 449 18.42 37.90 1.62
CA MET A 449 18.47 36.67 0.85
C MET A 449 17.32 35.74 1.23
N ALA A 450 16.81 35.01 0.26
CA ALA A 450 15.84 33.94 0.45
C ALA A 450 16.58 32.61 0.39
N VAL A 451 16.59 31.88 1.50
CA VAL A 451 17.19 30.55 1.57
C VAL A 451 16.07 29.53 1.39
N PRO A 452 16.05 28.76 0.28
CA PRO A 452 15.02 27.75 0.09
C PRO A 452 15.13 26.70 1.20
N TYR A 453 14.01 26.32 1.78
CA TYR A 453 13.92 25.23 2.74
C TYR A 453 12.91 24.19 2.30
N GLU A 454 13.15 22.96 2.74
CA GLU A 454 12.25 21.84 2.50
C GLU A 454 12.36 20.85 3.66
N TRP A 455 11.22 20.34 4.11
CA TRP A 455 11.16 19.27 5.09
C TRP A 455 11.54 17.95 4.44
N LYS A 456 12.52 17.26 5.05
CA LYS A 456 13.06 15.99 4.62
C LYS A 456 12.81 14.94 5.70
N ALA A 457 12.40 13.75 5.25
CA ALA A 457 12.20 12.59 6.09
C ALA A 457 13.51 11.79 6.20
N CYS A 458 14.09 11.69 7.39
CA CYS A 458 15.34 11.01 7.64
C CYS A 458 15.08 9.74 8.48
N PRO A 459 15.14 8.54 7.88
CA PRO A 459 14.97 7.31 8.62
C PRO A 459 16.00 7.19 9.76
N ILE A 460 15.55 6.77 10.93
CA ILE A 460 16.43 6.41 12.04
C ILE A 460 16.68 4.89 12.00
N TYR A 461 17.96 4.50 12.03
CA TYR A 461 18.42 3.11 11.97
C TYR A 461 19.16 2.73 13.24
#